data_AF-A0A932W037-F1
#
_entry.id   AF-A0A932W037-F1
#
_cell.length_a   1.000
_cell.length_b   1.000
_cell.length_c   1.000
_cell.angle_alpha   90.00
_cell.angle_beta   90.00
_cell.angle_gamma   90.00
#
_symmetry.space_group_name_H-M   'P 1'
#
loop_
_entity.id
_entity.type
_entity.pdbx_description
1 polymer ?
#
loop_
_entity_poly.entity_id
_entity_poly.type
_entity_poly.pdbx_seq_one_letter_code
_entity_poly.pdbx_strand_id
1 'polypeptide(L)' 'MNCSYNTLIKFVENKLDLDHKLDTLLHIEKCMSCFDNVYKLEKEKDHKHFVYKRYIDDVEEPTS' A
#
# COMPACT_ATOMS: atom_id res chain seq x y z
N MET A 1 -9.28 2.59 16.41
CA MET A 1 -7.87 2.73 15.95
C MET A 1 -7.79 3.98 15.10
N ASN A 2 -6.91 4.92 15.43
CA ASN A 2 -6.69 6.12 14.61
C ASN A 2 -5.77 5.76 13.43
N CYS A 3 -5.87 6.46 12.31
CA CYS A 3 -5.01 6.31 11.11
C CYS A 3 -3.57 6.77 11.38
N SER A 4 -2.88 6.10 12.30
CA SER A 4 -1.50 6.41 12.70
C SER A 4 -0.53 5.91 11.63
N TYR A 5 0.09 6.84 10.90
CA TYR A 5 1.08 6.51 9.88
C TYR A 5 2.27 5.72 10.44
N ASN A 6 2.72 6.07 11.65
CA ASN A 6 3.80 5.33 12.34
C ASN A 6 3.43 3.87 12.61
N THR A 7 2.15 3.58 12.86
CA THR A 7 1.67 2.20 13.05
C THR A 7 1.74 1.43 11.74
N LEU A 8 1.37 2.06 10.61
CA LEU A 8 1.45 1.44 9.29
C LEU A 8 2.90 1.14 8.87
N ILE A 9 3.85 2.04 9.16
CA ILE A 9 5.28 1.78 8.93
C ILE A 9 5.72 0.55 9.74
N LYS A 10 5.44 0.51 11.04
CA LYS A 10 5.80 -0.64 11.89
C LYS A 10 5.13 -1.93 11.42
N PHE A 11 3.90 -1.85 10.92
CA PHE A 11 3.17 -2.96 10.33
C PHE A 11 3.90 -3.51 9.09
N VAL A 12 4.20 -2.66 8.11
CA VAL A 12 4.94 -2.99 6.88
C VAL A 12 6.37 -3.47 7.19
N GLU A 13 7.00 -2.96 8.24
CA GLU A 13 8.30 -3.44 8.74
C GLU A 13 8.22 -4.71 9.59
N ASN A 14 7.04 -5.27 9.78
CA ASN A 14 6.79 -6.45 10.61
C ASN A 14 7.23 -6.29 12.08
N LYS A 15 7.37 -5.05 12.56
CA LYS A 15 7.84 -4.65 13.90
C LYS A 15 6.72 -4.49 14.94
N LEU A 16 5.48 -4.76 14.57
CA LEU A 16 4.36 -4.85 15.52
C LEU A 16 4.32 -6.24 16.18
N ASP A 17 3.86 -6.30 17.42
CA ASP A 17 3.47 -7.56 18.05
C ASP A 17 2.20 -8.14 17.40
N LEU A 18 1.88 -9.38 17.74
CA LEU A 18 0.83 -10.15 17.06
C LEU A 18 -0.56 -9.52 17.20
N ASP A 19 -0.90 -9.06 18.40
CA ASP A 19 -2.23 -8.49 18.67
C ASP A 19 -2.41 -7.17 17.93
N HIS A 20 -1.39 -6.30 17.96
CA HIS A 20 -1.42 -5.04 17.20
C HIS A 20 -1.40 -5.24 15.69
N LYS A 21 -0.81 -6.33 15.18
CA LYS A 21 -0.88 -6.69 13.75
C LYS A 21 -2.32 -7.02 13.35
N LEU A 22 -3.01 -7.84 14.13
CA LEU A 22 -4.39 -8.23 13.85
C LEU A 22 -5.31 -7.01 13.84
N ASP A 23 -5.21 -6.16 14.87
CA ASP A 23 -6.01 -4.93 14.93
C ASP A 23 -5.73 -3.99 13.76
N THR A 24 -4.45 -3.87 13.36
CA THR A 24 -4.06 -3.03 12.22
C THR A 24 -4.62 -3.58 10.90
N LEU A 25 -4.61 -4.91 10.71
CA LEU A 25 -5.23 -5.55 9.54
C LEU A 25 -6.73 -5.28 9.46
N LEU A 26 -7.45 -5.46 10.56
CA LEU A 26 -8.89 -5.20 10.64
C LEU A 26 -9.23 -3.72 10.37
N HIS A 27 -8.33 -2.81 10.74
CA HIS A 27 -8.47 -1.39 10.42
C HIS A 27 -8.22 -1.10 8.94
N ILE A 28 -7.13 -1.64 8.36
CA ILE A 28 -6.78 -1.47 6.95
C ILE A 28 -7.91 -1.96 6.04
N GLU A 29 -8.52 -3.10 6.35
CA GLU A 29 -9.66 -3.66 5.61
C GLU A 29 -10.84 -2.66 5.51
N LYS A 30 -11.03 -1.84 6.54
CA LYS A 30 -12.16 -0.90 6.64
C LYS A 30 -11.79 0.54 6.28
N CYS A 31 -10.50 0.85 6.14
CA CYS A 31 -10.01 2.21 5.95
C CYS A 31 -9.20 2.33 4.66
N MET A 32 -9.84 2.84 3.61
CA MET A 32 -9.22 3.01 2.28
C MET A 32 -7.94 3.83 2.32
N SER A 33 -7.89 4.90 3.14
CA SER A 33 -6.67 5.71 3.27
C SER A 33 -5.49 4.93 3.86
N CYS A 34 -5.74 4.05 4.83
CA CYS A 34 -4.70 3.21 5.40
C CYS A 34 -4.28 2.10 4.43
N PHE A 35 -5.21 1.55 3.65
CA PHE A 35 -4.90 0.62 2.58
C PHE A 35 -3.97 1.25 1.54
N ASP A 36 -4.30 2.44 1.02
CA ASP A 36 -3.48 3.15 0.04
C ASP A 36 -2.08 3.46 0.57
N ASN A 37 -1.98 3.85 1.84
CA ASN A 37 -0.69 4.14 2.48
C ASN A 37 0.16 2.88 2.64
N VAL A 38 -0.44 1.75 3.05
CA VAL A 38 0.28 0.47 3.13
C VAL A 38 0.74 0.02 1.74
N TYR A 39 -0.14 0.12 0.73
CA TYR A 39 0.22 -0.22 -0.65
C TYR A 39 1.40 0.63 -1.16
N LYS A 40 1.41 1.94 -0.89
CA LYS A 40 2.55 2.82 -1.24
C LYS A 40 3.82 2.42 -0.50
N LEU A 41 3.75 2.16 0.80
CA LEU A 41 4.89 1.77 1.63
C LEU A 41 5.51 0.44 1.17
N GLU A 42 4.68 -0.56 0.86
CA GLU A 42 5.11 -1.84 0.30
C GLU A 42 5.76 -1.64 -1.07
N LYS A 43 5.14 -0.81 -1.94
CA LYS A 43 5.70 -0.47 -3.25
C LYS A 43 7.06 0.23 -3.16
N GLU A 44 7.24 1.15 -2.19
CA GLU A 44 8.50 1.86 -1.96
C GLU A 44 9.60 0.93 -1.44
N LYS A 45 9.26 -0.04 -0.59
CA LYS A 45 10.21 -1.07 -0.13
C LYS A 45 10.72 -1.96 -1.26
N ASP A 46 9.85 -2.29 -2.21
CA ASP A 46 10.14 -3.23 -3.30
C ASP A 46 10.76 -2.56 -4.55
N HIS A 47 11.24 -1.31 -4.44
CA HIS A 47 11.80 -0.54 -5.56
C HIS A 47 13.02 -1.18 -6.27
N LYS A 48 13.55 -2.30 -5.78
CA LYS A 48 14.57 -3.10 -6.50
C LYS A 48 13.98 -4.12 -7.49
N HIS A 49 12.70 -4.50 -7.39
CA HIS A 49 12.07 -5.48 -8.27
C HIS A 49 10.78 -4.96 -8.95
N PHE A 50 10.22 -3.84 -8.51
CA PHE A 50 9.10 -3.17 -9.21
C PHE A 50 9.58 -2.37 -10.43
N VAL A 51 9.88 -3.06 -11.54
CA VAL A 51 9.86 -2.43 -12.87
C VAL A 51 8.40 -2.20 -13.24
N TYR A 52 7.92 -0.98 -12.99
CA TYR A 52 6.64 -0.49 -13.46
C TYR A 52 6.67 -0.52 -15.00
N LYS A 53 6.19 -1.61 -15.59
CA LYS A 53 5.73 -1.58 -16.98
C LYS A 53 4.54 -0.63 -16.96
N ARG A 54 4.77 0.64 -17.29
CA ARG A 54 3.71 1.58 -17.67
C ARG A 54 2.86 0.79 -18.67
N TYR A 55 1.65 0.38 -18.29
CA TYR A 55 0.62 0.24 -19.30
C TYR A 55 0.51 1.65 -19.85
N ILE A 56 1.04 1.78 -21.06
CA ILE A 56 0.99 3.01 -21.81
C ILE A 56 -0.50 3.20 -22.06
N ASP A 57 -1.07 4.30 -21.58
CA ASP A 57 -2.20 4.94 -22.24
C ASP A 57 -1.72 5.39 -23.63
N ASP A 58 -1.46 4.42 -24.51
CA ASP A 58 -1.54 4.57 -25.96
C ASP A 58 -2.91 3.98 -26.32
N VAL A 59 -3.98 4.63 -25.83
CA VAL A 59 -5.23 4.60 -26.58
C VAL A 59 -5.00 5.54 -27.75
N GLU A 60 -4.41 5.03 -28.84
CA GLU A 60 -4.52 5.68 -30.13
C GLU A 60 -6.02 5.77 -30.44
N GLU A 61 -6.57 6.99 -30.40
CA GLU A 61 -7.88 7.25 -30.99
C GLU A 61 -7.84 6.78 -32.45
N PRO A 62 -8.76 5.91 -32.90
CA PRO A 62 -8.85 5.59 -34.31
C PRO A 62 -9.31 6.85 -35.04
N THR A 63 -8.38 7.48 -35.75
CA THR A 63 -8.71 8.48 -36.76
C THR A 63 -9.58 7.81 -37.82
N SER A 64 -10.77 8.37 -38.05
CA SER A 64 -11.62 8.13 -39.22
C SER A 64 -12.21 9.46 -39.66
#